data_AF-A0A935K424-F1
#
_entry.id   AF-A0A935K424-F1
#
_cell.length_a   1.000
_cell.length_b   1.000
_cell.length_c   1.000
_cell.angle_alpha   90.00
_cell.angle_beta   90.00
_cell.angle_gamma   90.00
#
_symmetry.space_group_name_H-M   'P 1'
#
loop_
_entity.id
_entity.type
_entity.pdbx_description
1 polymer ?
#
loop_
_entity_poly.entity_id
_entity_poly.type
_entity_poly.pdbx_seq_one_letter_code
_entity_poly.pdbx_strand_id
1 'polypeptide(L)'
;MNEPLFGIPNLDGYIVIGIVLFFSLAETIAGYLTASKRTFGDWIQEAGGFIALSFIYKPLIVFSAFYFGGSLIPDVQNYVANSNLWAVFLIYLLVDDVLQYWYHRFGHEYGWLWKLHRPHHQAEEMGFFVSYRNAGLYYLLMPNIWWVGLVVFAGGAKAVAIGLIVKQLVIIGSHSLVRWDEVLYKYKVLNPLATVLERIIVTPAFHYAHHGKSMIDGISDPNGNYGNMFSIWDQMFGTAKFTRRYPSQIGLVNDPKDKWTASYFYPLIASDKPGSEISRGFKKELTTKLEPAVCEFAAGEKYLWCRCGRSQNQPFCDGSHHGTKFKPLLCTSKRDGSTKLCQCKLTNSPPFCDNSHSAAS
;
A
#
# COMPACT_ATOMS: atom_id res chain seq x y z
N MET A 1 -5.09 -33.18 12.34
CA MET A 1 -3.96 -33.78 11.62
C MET A 1 -3.99 -33.24 10.20
N ASN A 2 -2.86 -32.71 9.72
CA ASN A 2 -2.72 -31.98 8.46
C ASN A 2 -2.92 -32.91 7.26
N GLU A 3 -4.18 -33.13 6.86
CA GLU A 3 -4.41 -33.68 5.53
C GLU A 3 -3.86 -32.70 4.49
N PRO A 4 -3.00 -33.16 3.57
CA PRO A 4 -2.46 -32.32 2.53
C PRO A 4 -3.58 -31.69 1.69
N LEU A 5 -3.32 -30.51 1.14
CA LEU A 5 -4.26 -29.85 0.23
C LEU A 5 -4.53 -30.77 -0.97
N PHE A 6 -5.79 -31.20 -1.12
CA PHE A 6 -6.22 -32.19 -2.13
C PHE A 6 -5.46 -33.52 -2.10
N GLY A 7 -4.92 -33.92 -0.93
CA GLY A 7 -4.19 -35.18 -0.77
C GLY A 7 -2.76 -35.18 -1.32
N ILE A 8 -2.26 -34.03 -1.82
CA ILE A 8 -0.90 -33.91 -2.35
C ILE A 8 0.01 -33.25 -1.31
N PRO A 9 1.05 -33.95 -0.82
CA PRO A 9 1.99 -33.41 0.16
C PRO A 9 2.61 -32.08 -0.30
N ASN A 10 2.60 -31.07 0.58
CA ASN A 10 3.21 -29.75 0.37
C ASN A 10 2.74 -28.97 -0.87
N LEU A 11 1.60 -29.33 -1.48
CA LEU A 11 1.08 -28.70 -2.69
C LEU A 11 0.93 -27.19 -2.55
N ASP A 12 0.45 -26.73 -1.41
CA ASP A 12 0.29 -25.31 -1.08
C ASP A 12 1.63 -24.57 -1.12
N GLY A 13 2.67 -25.15 -0.51
CA GLY A 13 4.04 -24.62 -0.56
C GLY A 13 4.58 -24.56 -1.99
N TYR A 14 4.39 -25.63 -2.78
CA TYR A 14 4.83 -25.65 -4.18
C TYR A 14 4.12 -24.62 -5.04
N ILE A 15 2.81 -24.40 -4.86
CA ILE A 15 2.07 -23.38 -5.60
C ILE A 15 2.56 -21.97 -5.22
N VAL A 16 2.75 -21.69 -3.92
CA VAL A 16 3.25 -20.38 -3.47
C VAL A 16 4.64 -20.09 -4.05
N ILE A 17 5.56 -21.05 -3.99
CA ILE A 17 6.90 -20.91 -4.59
C ILE A 17 6.79 -20.76 -6.11
N GLY A 18 5.92 -21.55 -6.75
CA GLY A 18 5.65 -21.49 -8.18
C GLY A 18 5.18 -20.12 -8.65
N ILE A 19 4.31 -19.43 -7.90
CA ILE A 19 3.85 -18.07 -8.21
C ILE A 19 5.04 -17.09 -8.18
N VAL A 20 5.88 -17.15 -7.14
CA VAL A 20 7.06 -16.28 -7.03
C VAL A 20 8.03 -16.54 -8.18
N LEU A 21 8.33 -17.80 -8.48
CA LEU A 21 9.21 -18.18 -9.59
C LEU A 21 8.63 -17.78 -10.94
N PHE A 22 7.32 -17.91 -11.14
CA PHE A 22 6.65 -17.51 -12.37
C PHE A 22 6.84 -16.03 -12.65
N PHE A 23 6.51 -15.15 -11.70
CA PHE A 23 6.67 -13.71 -11.90
C PHE A 23 8.13 -13.27 -11.95
N SER A 24 9.00 -13.89 -11.13
CA SER A 24 10.45 -13.66 -11.21
C SER A 24 10.98 -13.99 -12.61
N LEU A 25 10.61 -15.14 -13.17
CA LEU A 25 11.03 -15.55 -14.51
C LEU A 25 10.41 -14.65 -15.59
N ALA A 26 9.12 -14.31 -15.47
CA ALA A 26 8.45 -13.44 -16.41
C ALA A 26 9.09 -12.04 -16.47
N GLU A 27 9.43 -11.46 -15.31
CA GLU A 27 10.15 -10.18 -15.25
C GLU A 27 11.58 -10.27 -15.77
N THR A 28 12.26 -11.39 -15.54
CA THR A 28 13.60 -11.66 -16.07
C THR A 28 13.59 -11.76 -17.59
N ILE A 29 12.68 -12.57 -18.16
CA ILE A 29 12.54 -12.77 -19.60
C ILE A 29 12.15 -11.46 -20.30
N ALA A 30 11.30 -10.66 -19.67
CA ALA A 30 10.92 -9.33 -20.18
C ALA A 30 12.06 -8.29 -20.08
N GLY A 31 13.22 -8.64 -19.51
CA GLY A 31 14.38 -7.75 -19.41
C GLY A 31 14.26 -6.69 -18.33
N TYR A 32 13.29 -6.79 -17.42
CA TYR A 32 13.08 -5.77 -16.39
C TYR A 32 14.15 -5.80 -15.30
N LEU A 33 14.65 -6.99 -14.95
CA LEU A 33 15.67 -7.11 -13.90
C LEU A 33 17.05 -6.61 -14.33
N THR A 34 17.37 -6.64 -15.63
CA THR A 34 18.67 -6.16 -16.14
C THR A 34 18.78 -4.63 -16.16
N ALA A 35 17.65 -3.92 -16.22
CA ALA A 35 17.59 -2.45 -16.18
C ALA A 35 17.15 -1.90 -14.81
N SER A 36 17.10 -2.74 -13.78
CA SER A 36 16.61 -2.41 -12.45
C SER A 36 17.49 -1.37 -11.74
N LYS A 37 16.85 -0.42 -11.07
CA LYS A 37 17.47 0.59 -10.19
C LYS A 37 17.64 0.10 -8.75
N ARG A 38 17.17 -1.12 -8.43
CA ARG A 38 17.32 -1.70 -7.09
C ARG A 38 18.79 -1.82 -6.70
N THR A 39 19.10 -1.29 -5.53
CA THR A 39 20.39 -1.48 -4.87
C THR A 39 20.46 -2.84 -4.17
N PHE A 40 21.66 -3.24 -3.76
CA PHE A 40 21.82 -4.45 -2.93
C PHE A 40 21.04 -4.37 -1.61
N GLY A 41 20.90 -3.18 -1.02
CA GLY A 41 20.10 -2.97 0.19
C GLY A 41 18.61 -3.21 -0.05
N ASP A 42 18.10 -2.88 -1.24
CA ASP A 42 16.72 -3.14 -1.62
C ASP A 42 16.44 -4.64 -1.71
N TRP A 43 17.35 -5.39 -2.33
CA TRP A 43 17.26 -6.85 -2.38
C TRP A 43 17.33 -7.50 -1.00
N ILE A 44 18.20 -7.02 -0.10
CA ILE A 44 18.24 -7.49 1.29
C ILE A 44 16.88 -7.26 1.96
N GLN A 45 16.29 -6.08 1.80
CA GLN A 45 15.03 -5.76 2.45
C GLN A 45 13.87 -6.61 1.92
N GLU A 46 13.77 -6.77 0.60
CA GLU A 46 12.71 -7.56 -0.03
C GLU A 46 12.86 -9.06 0.27
N ALA A 47 14.08 -9.61 0.13
CA ALA A 47 14.37 -11.01 0.41
C ALA A 47 14.30 -11.34 1.89
N GLY A 48 14.92 -10.51 2.72
CA GLY A 48 14.87 -10.63 4.17
C GLY A 48 13.46 -10.49 4.71
N GLY A 49 12.66 -9.56 4.16
CA GLY A 49 11.26 -9.40 4.48
C GLY A 49 10.42 -10.63 4.13
N PHE A 50 10.62 -11.22 2.95
CA PHE A 50 9.98 -12.47 2.55
C PHE A 50 10.33 -13.64 3.49
N ILE A 51 11.62 -13.81 3.80
CA ILE A 51 12.11 -14.87 4.69
C ILE A 51 11.55 -14.68 6.09
N ALA A 52 11.65 -13.47 6.65
CA ALA A 52 11.14 -13.20 7.99
C ALA A 52 9.62 -13.38 8.08
N LEU A 53 8.86 -12.92 7.08
CA LEU A 53 7.41 -13.13 7.04
C LEU A 53 7.06 -14.62 6.99
N SER A 54 7.75 -15.40 6.17
CA SER A 54 7.43 -16.81 5.93
C SER A 54 7.88 -17.72 7.06
N PHE A 55 9.04 -17.47 7.64
CA PHE A 55 9.70 -18.38 8.58
C PHE A 55 9.75 -17.88 10.02
N ILE A 56 9.45 -16.59 10.27
CA ILE A 56 9.45 -16.02 11.62
C ILE A 56 8.05 -15.55 12.00
N TYR A 57 7.50 -14.53 11.32
CA TYR A 57 6.26 -13.89 11.75
C TYR A 57 5.04 -14.81 11.63
N LYS A 58 4.83 -15.46 10.48
CA LYS A 58 3.68 -16.39 10.31
C LYS A 58 3.74 -17.57 11.30
N PRO A 59 4.85 -18.31 11.44
CA PRO A 59 4.93 -19.39 12.43
C PRO A 59 4.76 -18.91 13.86
N LEU A 60 5.36 -17.76 14.23
CA LEU A 60 5.19 -17.17 15.56
C LEU A 60 3.73 -16.84 15.86
N ILE A 61 3.02 -16.24 14.90
CA ILE A 61 1.61 -15.87 15.05
C ILE A 61 0.72 -17.12 15.17
N VAL A 62 0.94 -18.13 14.33
CA VAL A 62 0.21 -19.40 14.42
C VAL A 62 0.48 -20.07 15.77
N PHE A 63 1.74 -20.18 16.18
CA PHE A 63 2.10 -20.71 17.50
C PHE A 63 1.40 -19.94 18.63
N SER A 64 1.42 -18.61 18.57
CA SER A 64 0.76 -17.74 19.55
C SER A 64 -0.75 -17.97 19.57
N ALA A 65 -1.39 -18.11 18.40
CA ALA A 65 -2.82 -18.40 18.31
C ALA A 65 -3.19 -19.73 18.96
N PHE A 66 -2.37 -20.78 18.79
CA PHE A 66 -2.60 -22.06 19.48
C PHE A 66 -2.32 -21.98 20.99
N TYR A 67 -1.22 -21.34 21.39
CA TYR A 67 -0.84 -21.23 22.80
C TYR A 67 -1.88 -20.43 23.61
N PHE A 68 -2.20 -19.22 23.18
CA PHE A 68 -3.19 -18.39 23.85
C PHE A 68 -4.61 -18.88 23.59
N GLY A 69 -4.94 -19.33 22.38
CA GLY A 69 -6.26 -19.85 22.05
C GLY A 69 -6.65 -21.07 22.87
N GLY A 70 -5.73 -22.03 23.06
CA GLY A 70 -5.98 -23.20 23.89
C GLY A 70 -6.23 -22.88 25.37
N SER A 71 -5.75 -21.73 25.85
CA SER A 71 -5.94 -21.27 27.23
C SER A 71 -7.17 -20.37 27.40
N LEU A 72 -7.42 -19.47 26.44
CA LEU A 72 -8.45 -18.42 26.53
C LEU A 72 -9.79 -18.84 25.91
N ILE A 73 -9.76 -19.62 24.83
CA ILE A 73 -10.93 -20.02 24.03
C ILE A 73 -10.81 -21.48 23.54
N PRO A 74 -10.62 -22.46 24.44
CA PRO A 74 -10.41 -23.86 24.06
C PRO A 74 -11.55 -24.44 23.22
N ASP A 75 -12.80 -24.01 23.46
CA ASP A 75 -13.99 -24.48 22.74
C ASP A 75 -14.00 -24.10 21.25
N VAL A 76 -13.19 -23.12 20.84
CA VAL A 76 -13.06 -22.69 19.44
C VAL A 76 -12.08 -23.60 18.67
N GLN A 77 -11.21 -24.34 19.36
CA GLN A 77 -10.21 -25.16 18.71
C GLN A 77 -10.88 -26.24 17.83
N ASN A 78 -10.51 -26.28 16.55
CA ASN A 78 -11.12 -27.16 15.54
C ASN A 78 -12.63 -26.98 15.31
N TYR A 79 -13.26 -25.91 15.80
CA TYR A 79 -14.70 -25.68 15.68
C TYR A 79 -15.21 -25.75 14.23
N VAL A 80 -14.43 -25.24 13.26
CA VAL A 80 -14.82 -25.25 11.84
C VAL A 80 -14.22 -26.42 11.04
N ALA A 81 -13.54 -27.38 11.69
CA ALA A 81 -12.83 -28.45 10.99
C ALA A 81 -13.74 -29.31 10.10
N ASN A 82 -14.99 -29.52 10.52
CA ASN A 82 -16.01 -30.30 9.78
C ASN A 82 -17.03 -29.42 9.05
N SER A 83 -16.82 -28.11 9.02
CA SER A 83 -17.70 -27.19 8.28
C SER A 83 -17.47 -27.29 6.77
N ASN A 84 -18.39 -26.73 5.97
CA ASN A 84 -18.21 -26.65 4.53
C ASN A 84 -16.96 -25.82 4.18
N LEU A 85 -16.00 -26.45 3.49
CA LEU A 85 -14.71 -25.84 3.13
C LEU A 85 -14.87 -24.49 2.42
N TRP A 86 -15.80 -24.39 1.47
CA TRP A 86 -15.99 -23.20 0.64
C TRP A 86 -16.62 -22.05 1.44
N ALA A 87 -17.49 -22.35 2.40
CA ALA A 87 -18.03 -21.35 3.31
C ALA A 87 -16.92 -20.77 4.21
N VAL A 88 -16.08 -21.65 4.81
CA VAL A 88 -14.94 -21.22 5.63
C VAL A 88 -13.95 -20.41 4.78
N PHE A 89 -13.66 -20.85 3.55
CA PHE A 89 -12.80 -20.14 2.61
C PHE A 89 -13.32 -18.73 2.28
N LEU A 90 -14.60 -18.58 1.94
CA LEU A 90 -15.18 -17.27 1.62
C LEU A 90 -15.15 -16.32 2.83
N ILE A 91 -15.53 -16.81 4.01
CA ILE A 91 -15.47 -16.02 5.25
C ILE A 91 -14.03 -15.62 5.55
N TYR A 92 -13.10 -16.58 5.53
CA TYR A 92 -11.68 -16.33 5.73
C TYR A 92 -11.18 -15.25 4.79
N LEU A 93 -11.41 -15.39 3.48
CA LEU A 93 -10.87 -14.54 2.44
C LEU A 93 -11.41 -13.11 2.52
N LEU A 94 -12.72 -12.94 2.75
CA LEU A 94 -13.33 -11.62 2.88
C LEU A 94 -12.87 -10.89 4.14
N VAL A 95 -12.79 -11.58 5.28
CA VAL A 95 -12.31 -11.00 6.54
C VAL A 95 -10.81 -10.68 6.45
N ASP A 96 -10.00 -11.58 5.89
CA ASP A 96 -8.57 -11.37 5.67
C ASP A 96 -8.30 -10.12 4.81
N ASP A 97 -9.03 -9.95 3.70
CA ASP A 97 -8.81 -8.83 2.79
C ASP A 97 -9.33 -7.49 3.36
N VAL A 98 -10.49 -7.45 4.03
CA VAL A 98 -10.99 -6.20 4.64
C VAL A 98 -10.13 -5.75 5.82
N LEU A 99 -9.60 -6.69 6.62
CA LEU A 99 -8.65 -6.37 7.68
C LEU A 99 -7.38 -5.73 7.11
N GLN A 100 -6.90 -6.24 5.98
CA GLN A 100 -5.73 -5.66 5.33
C GLN A 100 -6.02 -4.32 4.65
N TYR A 101 -7.19 -4.14 4.03
CA TYR A 101 -7.63 -2.84 3.49
C TYR A 101 -7.53 -1.75 4.56
N TRP A 102 -8.12 -1.98 5.74
CA TRP A 102 -8.10 -1.00 6.83
C TRP A 102 -6.70 -0.76 7.37
N TYR A 103 -5.91 -1.82 7.57
CA TYR A 103 -4.54 -1.69 8.05
C TYR A 103 -3.67 -0.90 7.06
N HIS A 104 -3.82 -1.16 5.76
CA HIS A 104 -3.13 -0.43 4.71
C HIS A 104 -3.55 1.05 4.67
N ARG A 105 -4.85 1.33 4.70
CA ARG A 105 -5.39 2.69 4.79
C ARG A 105 -4.87 3.43 6.02
N PHE A 106 -4.86 2.78 7.19
CA PHE A 106 -4.31 3.36 8.40
C PHE A 106 -2.80 3.62 8.29
N GLY A 107 -2.07 2.78 7.55
CA GLY A 107 -0.69 3.03 7.15
C GLY A 107 -0.51 4.35 6.41
N HIS A 108 -1.52 4.82 5.67
CA HIS A 108 -1.46 6.11 4.98
C HIS A 108 -2.03 7.28 5.77
N GLU A 109 -2.91 7.02 6.75
CA GLU A 109 -3.62 8.06 7.49
C GLU A 109 -3.00 8.38 8.87
N TYR A 110 -2.19 7.49 9.44
CA TYR A 110 -1.60 7.67 10.78
C TYR A 110 -0.07 7.65 10.73
N GLY A 111 0.55 8.73 11.19
CA GLY A 111 1.99 8.96 11.05
C GLY A 111 2.88 7.87 11.64
N TRP A 112 2.49 7.19 12.72
CA TRP A 112 3.28 6.09 13.26
C TRP A 112 3.23 4.84 12.38
N LEU A 113 2.03 4.46 11.90
CA LEU A 113 1.87 3.31 11.03
C LEU A 113 2.44 3.57 9.63
N TRP A 114 2.36 4.82 9.16
CA TRP A 114 3.05 5.28 7.97
C TRP A 114 4.53 5.02 8.03
N LYS A 115 5.22 5.30 9.15
CA LYS A 115 6.66 5.02 9.24
C LYS A 115 7.01 3.55 9.05
N LEU A 116 6.11 2.64 9.41
CA LEU A 116 6.28 1.19 9.22
C LEU A 116 5.95 0.74 7.79
N HIS A 117 4.99 1.40 7.14
CA HIS A 117 4.57 1.09 5.77
C HIS A 117 5.38 1.82 4.70
N ARG A 118 5.90 3.00 5.01
CA ARG A 118 6.67 3.90 4.14
C ARG A 118 7.77 3.22 3.34
N PRO A 119 8.55 2.25 3.86
CA PRO A 119 9.55 1.55 3.05
C PRO A 119 8.98 0.93 1.76
N HIS A 120 7.69 0.56 1.77
CA HIS A 120 6.97 0.03 0.62
C HIS A 120 6.81 1.08 -0.47
N HIS A 121 6.41 2.30 -0.08
CA HIS A 121 6.30 3.45 -0.98
C HIS A 121 7.64 4.11 -1.32
N GLN A 122 8.72 3.75 -0.63
CA GLN A 122 10.07 4.21 -0.94
C GLN A 122 10.63 3.56 -2.23
N ALA A 123 10.10 2.40 -2.63
CA ALA A 123 10.52 1.75 -3.88
C ALA A 123 10.28 2.69 -5.07
N GLU A 124 11.30 2.91 -5.89
CA GLU A 124 11.20 3.74 -7.12
C GLU A 124 10.79 2.92 -8.34
N GLU A 125 10.69 1.61 -8.17
CA GLU A 125 10.31 0.65 -9.18
C GLU A 125 9.43 -0.42 -8.56
N MET A 126 8.47 -0.87 -9.35
CA MET A 126 7.63 -2.02 -9.02
C MET A 126 8.40 -3.33 -9.23
N GLY A 127 7.76 -4.45 -8.94
CA GLY A 127 8.30 -5.78 -9.18
C GLY A 127 7.69 -6.80 -8.24
N PHE A 128 7.82 -8.07 -8.63
CA PHE A 128 7.22 -9.22 -7.97
C PHE A 128 7.55 -9.33 -6.46
N PHE A 129 8.61 -8.66 -6.00
CA PHE A 129 9.12 -8.76 -4.65
C PHE A 129 8.90 -7.51 -3.77
N VAL A 130 8.39 -6.41 -4.35
CA VAL A 130 8.07 -5.16 -3.62
C VAL A 130 7.01 -5.37 -2.54
N SER A 131 6.15 -6.37 -2.72
CA SER A 131 5.14 -6.76 -1.72
C SER A 131 5.74 -7.11 -0.35
N TYR A 132 7.03 -7.44 -0.29
CA TYR A 132 7.75 -7.80 0.93
C TYR A 132 8.60 -6.66 1.51
N ARG A 133 8.49 -5.45 0.97
CA ARG A 133 9.27 -4.28 1.36
C ARG A 133 8.57 -3.41 2.42
N ASN A 134 8.33 -3.92 3.62
CA ASN A 134 7.83 -3.14 4.76
C ASN A 134 8.81 -3.17 5.92
N ALA A 135 8.55 -2.39 6.98
CA ALA A 135 9.20 -2.62 8.27
C ALA A 135 8.81 -3.98 8.84
N GLY A 136 9.72 -4.68 9.53
CA GLY A 136 9.43 -5.98 10.13
C GLY A 136 8.27 -5.94 11.14
N LEU A 137 8.22 -4.89 11.96
CA LEU A 137 7.13 -4.66 12.92
C LEU A 137 5.78 -4.45 12.21
N TYR A 138 5.76 -3.96 10.97
CA TYR A 138 4.51 -3.83 10.20
C TYR A 138 3.84 -5.19 10.05
N TYR A 139 4.59 -6.23 9.66
CA TYR A 139 4.07 -7.59 9.48
C TYR A 139 3.54 -8.20 10.79
N LEU A 140 4.25 -8.00 11.89
CA LEU A 140 3.82 -8.54 13.18
C LEU A 140 2.48 -7.95 13.64
N LEU A 141 2.19 -6.70 13.26
CA LEU A 141 0.97 -6.00 13.65
C LEU A 141 -0.18 -6.11 12.65
N MET A 142 0.05 -6.75 11.49
CA MET A 142 -0.98 -6.93 10.47
C MET A 142 -2.12 -7.82 10.98
N PRO A 143 -3.35 -7.29 11.16
CA PRO A 143 -4.45 -8.05 11.77
C PRO A 143 -4.87 -9.25 10.93
N ASN A 144 -4.70 -9.19 9.61
CA ASN A 144 -5.08 -10.28 8.71
C ASN A 144 -4.14 -11.50 8.85
N ILE A 145 -2.87 -11.32 9.26
CA ILE A 145 -1.97 -12.45 9.56
C ILE A 145 -2.37 -13.10 10.90
N TRP A 146 -2.84 -12.33 11.87
CA TRP A 146 -3.43 -12.89 13.10
C TRP A 146 -4.72 -13.65 12.79
N TRP A 147 -5.53 -13.16 11.86
CA TRP A 147 -6.71 -13.87 11.37
C TRP A 147 -6.35 -15.23 10.73
N VAL A 148 -5.24 -15.32 9.98
CA VAL A 148 -4.69 -16.62 9.54
C VAL A 148 -4.47 -17.57 10.73
N GLY A 149 -3.80 -17.12 11.79
CA GLY A 149 -3.55 -17.93 12.98
C GLY A 149 -4.84 -18.41 13.67
N LEU A 150 -5.83 -17.51 13.80
CA LEU A 150 -7.12 -17.81 14.42
C LEU A 150 -7.94 -18.82 13.61
N VAL A 151 -8.00 -18.69 12.28
CA VAL A 151 -8.74 -19.62 11.43
C VAL A 151 -8.05 -20.99 11.39
N VAL A 152 -6.71 -21.04 11.38
CA VAL A 152 -5.97 -22.30 11.50
C VAL A 152 -6.25 -22.96 12.85
N PHE A 153 -6.22 -22.20 13.95
CA PHE A 153 -6.59 -22.70 15.29
C PHE A 153 -8.02 -23.27 15.34
N ALA A 154 -8.97 -22.61 14.67
CA ALA A 154 -10.35 -23.08 14.55
C ALA A 154 -10.52 -24.30 13.63
N GLY A 155 -9.44 -24.82 13.01
CA GLY A 155 -9.47 -26.00 12.14
C GLY A 155 -9.66 -25.70 10.65
N GLY A 156 -9.61 -24.43 10.24
CA GLY A 156 -9.82 -23.97 8.86
C GLY A 156 -8.57 -23.98 7.98
N ALA A 157 -7.53 -24.77 8.29
CA ALA A 157 -6.22 -24.70 7.63
C ALA A 157 -6.28 -24.85 6.09
N LYS A 158 -7.12 -25.74 5.56
CA LYS A 158 -7.30 -25.93 4.10
C LYS A 158 -7.86 -24.67 3.43
N ALA A 159 -8.85 -24.03 4.05
CA ALA A 159 -9.44 -22.77 3.56
C ALA A 159 -8.40 -21.64 3.53
N VAL A 160 -7.59 -21.54 4.60
CA VAL A 160 -6.48 -20.58 4.68
C VAL A 160 -5.48 -20.82 3.57
N ALA A 161 -5.04 -22.06 3.35
CA ALA A 161 -4.06 -22.39 2.30
C ALA A 161 -4.54 -21.97 0.91
N ILE A 162 -5.80 -22.29 0.55
CA ILE A 162 -6.39 -21.89 -0.74
C ILE A 162 -6.45 -20.36 -0.86
N GLY A 163 -6.92 -19.66 0.19
CA GLY A 163 -7.01 -18.22 0.12
C GLY A 163 -5.66 -17.50 0.12
N LEU A 164 -4.63 -18.04 0.78
CA LEU A 164 -3.26 -17.55 0.66
C LEU A 164 -2.73 -17.71 -0.77
N ILE A 165 -3.01 -18.82 -1.46
CA ILE A 165 -2.64 -19.02 -2.87
C ILE A 165 -3.29 -17.94 -3.75
N VAL A 166 -4.62 -17.79 -3.66
CA VAL A 166 -5.38 -16.81 -4.46
C VAL A 166 -4.86 -15.39 -4.21
N LYS A 167 -4.69 -15.05 -2.94
CA LYS A 167 -4.19 -13.75 -2.51
C LYS A 167 -2.77 -13.50 -3.01
N GLN A 168 -1.87 -14.47 -2.88
CA GLN A 168 -0.49 -14.35 -3.35
C GLN A 168 -0.41 -14.08 -4.85
N LEU A 169 -1.25 -14.76 -5.65
CA LEU A 169 -1.34 -14.56 -7.09
C LEU A 169 -1.74 -13.12 -7.44
N VAL A 170 -2.78 -12.60 -6.79
CA VAL A 170 -3.28 -11.23 -7.05
C VAL A 170 -2.30 -10.16 -6.56
N ILE A 171 -1.71 -10.34 -5.37
CA ILE A 171 -0.76 -9.37 -4.81
C ILE A 171 0.50 -9.29 -5.67
N ILE A 172 1.16 -10.42 -5.93
CA ILE A 172 2.37 -10.39 -6.77
C ILE A 172 2.01 -9.91 -8.18
N GLY A 173 0.88 -10.37 -8.72
CA GLY A 173 0.39 -9.92 -10.01
C GLY A 173 0.19 -8.41 -10.09
N SER A 174 -0.38 -7.77 -9.07
CA SER A 174 -0.61 -6.32 -9.04
C SER A 174 0.65 -5.48 -8.80
N HIS A 175 1.70 -6.06 -8.21
CA HIS A 175 2.99 -5.41 -8.02
C HIS A 175 3.98 -5.69 -9.15
N SER A 176 3.72 -6.70 -9.99
CA SER A 176 4.68 -7.15 -11.00
C SER A 176 4.91 -6.11 -12.09
N LEU A 177 6.17 -5.99 -12.54
CA LEU A 177 6.55 -5.21 -13.72
C LEU A 177 5.90 -5.74 -15.00
N VAL A 178 5.45 -6.99 -15.02
CA VAL A 178 4.59 -7.52 -16.07
C VAL A 178 3.16 -6.98 -15.87
N ARG A 179 2.88 -5.88 -16.56
CA ARG A 179 1.60 -5.17 -16.61
C ARG A 179 0.52 -5.96 -17.35
N TRP A 180 0.13 -7.10 -16.79
CA TRP A 180 -0.77 -8.05 -17.45
C TRP A 180 -2.16 -7.47 -17.75
N ASP A 181 -2.59 -6.42 -17.05
CA ASP A 181 -3.87 -5.75 -17.33
C ASP A 181 -3.79 -4.74 -18.48
N GLU A 182 -2.60 -4.35 -18.95
CA GLU A 182 -2.41 -3.42 -20.07
C GLU A 182 -3.05 -3.94 -21.35
N VAL A 183 -2.98 -5.26 -21.60
CA VAL A 183 -3.60 -5.90 -22.76
C VAL A 183 -5.13 -5.75 -22.75
N LEU A 184 -5.74 -5.74 -21.56
CA LEU A 184 -7.19 -5.62 -21.38
C LEU A 184 -7.67 -4.22 -21.77
N TYR A 185 -6.84 -3.19 -21.58
CA TYR A 185 -7.16 -1.80 -21.90
C TYR A 185 -6.78 -1.43 -23.34
N LYS A 186 -5.75 -2.07 -23.90
CA LYS A 186 -5.28 -1.83 -25.26
C LYS A 186 -6.32 -2.25 -26.30
N TYR A 187 -6.97 -3.40 -26.10
CA TYR A 187 -7.93 -3.94 -27.06
C TYR A 187 -9.37 -3.69 -26.61
N LYS A 188 -10.11 -2.85 -27.34
CA LYS A 188 -11.48 -2.45 -27.00
C LYS A 188 -12.44 -3.62 -26.75
N VAL A 189 -12.24 -4.76 -27.43
CA VAL A 189 -13.04 -5.98 -27.25
C VAL A 189 -12.92 -6.57 -25.84
N LEU A 190 -11.81 -6.32 -25.15
CA LEU A 190 -11.56 -6.78 -23.78
C LEU A 190 -12.06 -5.79 -22.71
N ASN A 191 -12.52 -4.59 -23.09
CA ASN A 191 -12.99 -3.58 -22.13
C ASN A 191 -14.13 -4.05 -21.20
N PRO A 192 -15.13 -4.85 -21.65
CA PRO A 192 -16.15 -5.37 -20.75
C PRO A 192 -15.54 -6.27 -19.67
N LEU A 193 -14.62 -7.16 -20.05
CA LEU A 193 -13.88 -8.01 -19.12
C LEU A 193 -13.03 -7.17 -18.16
N ALA A 194 -12.30 -6.18 -18.68
CA ALA A 194 -11.49 -5.25 -17.88
C ALA A 194 -12.34 -4.54 -16.81
N THR A 195 -13.55 -4.10 -17.19
CA THR A 195 -14.48 -3.38 -16.30
C THR A 195 -14.98 -4.27 -15.16
N VAL A 196 -15.24 -5.55 -15.42
CA VAL A 196 -15.64 -6.49 -14.38
C VAL A 196 -14.45 -6.82 -13.49
N LEU A 197 -13.30 -7.12 -14.09
CA LEU A 197 -12.10 -7.57 -13.38
C LEU A 197 -11.57 -6.49 -12.42
N GLU A 198 -11.42 -5.26 -12.90
CA GLU A 198 -10.89 -4.14 -12.10
C GLU A 198 -11.81 -3.80 -10.92
N ARG A 199 -13.11 -4.12 -10.99
CA ARG A 199 -14.08 -3.90 -9.90
C ARG A 199 -14.15 -5.02 -8.88
N ILE A 200 -13.50 -6.14 -9.15
CA ILE A 200 -13.44 -7.27 -8.22
C ILE A 200 -12.05 -7.32 -7.60
N ILE A 201 -11.00 -7.45 -8.43
CA ILE A 201 -9.62 -7.62 -7.97
C ILE A 201 -8.78 -6.37 -8.22
N VAL A 202 -7.72 -6.24 -7.44
CA VAL A 202 -6.68 -5.24 -7.61
C VAL A 202 -5.80 -5.61 -8.81
N THR A 203 -5.76 -4.75 -9.82
CA THR A 203 -4.93 -4.91 -11.02
C THR A 203 -3.64 -4.09 -10.91
N PRO A 204 -2.62 -4.34 -11.76
CA PRO A 204 -1.43 -3.51 -11.80
C PRO A 204 -1.73 -2.02 -11.99
N ALA A 205 -2.58 -1.61 -12.95
CA ALA A 205 -2.88 -0.18 -13.12
C ALA A 205 -3.51 0.45 -11.86
N PHE A 206 -4.37 -0.29 -11.15
CA PHE A 206 -5.00 0.18 -9.91
C PHE A 206 -3.97 0.38 -8.79
N HIS A 207 -3.12 -0.62 -8.57
CA HIS A 207 -2.11 -0.59 -7.51
C HIS A 207 -0.92 0.31 -7.84
N TYR A 208 -0.53 0.42 -9.11
CA TYR A 208 0.51 1.36 -9.52
C TYR A 208 0.09 2.80 -9.26
N ALA A 209 -1.18 3.16 -9.53
CA ALA A 209 -1.70 4.49 -9.19
C ALA A 209 -1.53 4.80 -7.69
N HIS A 210 -1.67 3.82 -6.81
CA HIS A 210 -1.42 3.96 -5.37
C HIS A 210 0.05 4.27 -5.06
N HIS A 211 1.00 3.69 -5.77
CA HIS A 211 2.42 3.95 -5.54
C HIS A 211 3.00 5.14 -6.32
N GLY A 212 2.18 5.77 -7.16
CA GLY A 212 2.59 6.85 -8.01
C GLY A 212 3.14 8.04 -7.21
N LYS A 213 4.28 8.59 -7.62
CA LYS A 213 5.03 9.56 -6.82
C LYS A 213 4.27 10.84 -6.50
N SER A 214 3.40 11.29 -7.42
CA SER A 214 2.70 12.56 -7.29
C SER A 214 1.43 12.60 -8.10
N MET A 215 0.34 13.08 -7.48
CA MET A 215 -0.97 13.28 -8.12
C MET A 215 -0.94 14.28 -9.30
N ILE A 216 0.18 14.98 -9.51
CA ILE A 216 0.34 15.96 -10.60
C ILE A 216 0.17 15.35 -11.99
N ASP A 217 0.50 14.05 -12.14
CA ASP A 217 0.33 13.31 -13.40
C ASP A 217 -1.14 13.01 -13.73
N GLY A 218 -2.06 13.25 -12.78
CA GLY A 218 -3.49 12.95 -12.90
C GLY A 218 -3.85 11.46 -12.78
N ILE A 219 -2.86 10.57 -12.64
CA ILE A 219 -3.02 9.11 -12.55
C ILE A 219 -2.83 8.67 -11.11
N SER A 220 -1.72 9.07 -10.50
CA SER A 220 -1.33 8.73 -9.14
C SER A 220 -2.37 9.18 -8.10
N ASP A 221 -2.55 8.39 -7.04
CA ASP A 221 -3.27 8.74 -5.81
C ASP A 221 -2.70 7.92 -4.63
N PRO A 222 -1.59 8.38 -4.01
CA PRO A 222 -0.95 7.70 -2.88
C PRO A 222 -1.79 7.54 -1.64
N ASN A 223 -2.90 8.27 -1.54
CA ASN A 223 -3.82 8.19 -0.42
C ASN A 223 -5.17 7.58 -0.87
N GLY A 224 -5.20 6.81 -1.97
CA GLY A 224 -6.36 6.04 -2.42
C GLY A 224 -5.94 4.64 -2.85
N ASN A 225 -6.87 3.82 -3.36
CA ASN A 225 -6.57 2.47 -3.87
C ASN A 225 -5.83 1.57 -2.85
N TYR A 226 -6.38 1.44 -1.64
CA TYR A 226 -5.78 0.70 -0.52
C TYR A 226 -6.07 -0.81 -0.54
N GLY A 227 -6.99 -1.27 -1.39
CA GLY A 227 -7.30 -2.67 -1.58
C GLY A 227 -6.05 -3.46 -1.88
N ASN A 228 -5.95 -4.65 -1.27
CA ASN A 228 -4.81 -5.52 -1.49
C ASN A 228 -5.12 -6.61 -2.52
N MET A 229 -6.17 -7.39 -2.29
CA MET A 229 -6.68 -8.35 -3.26
C MET A 229 -7.96 -7.87 -3.93
N PHE A 230 -8.94 -7.37 -3.18
CA PHE A 230 -10.20 -6.87 -3.74
C PHE A 230 -10.23 -5.33 -3.81
N SER A 231 -10.64 -4.80 -4.97
CA SER A 231 -10.92 -3.37 -5.16
C SER A 231 -12.31 -2.96 -4.66
N ILE A 232 -13.12 -3.94 -4.24
CA ILE A 232 -14.49 -3.73 -3.73
C ILE A 232 -14.48 -2.83 -2.49
N TRP A 233 -13.51 -2.99 -1.59
CA TRP A 233 -13.41 -2.16 -0.39
C TRP A 233 -13.16 -0.69 -0.73
N ASP A 234 -12.30 -0.41 -1.71
CA ASP A 234 -12.08 0.95 -2.17
C ASP A 234 -13.33 1.58 -2.78
N GLN A 235 -14.13 0.78 -3.49
CA GLN A 235 -15.42 1.24 -4.03
C GLN A 235 -16.40 1.55 -2.91
N MET A 236 -16.52 0.66 -1.92
CA MET A 236 -17.42 0.83 -0.76
C MET A 236 -17.05 2.04 0.10
N PHE A 237 -15.76 2.29 0.31
CA PHE A 237 -15.27 3.33 1.21
C PHE A 237 -14.81 4.61 0.49
N GLY A 238 -15.08 4.71 -0.82
CA GLY A 238 -14.85 5.94 -1.60
C GLY A 238 -13.37 6.28 -1.84
N THR A 239 -12.49 5.27 -1.87
CA THR A 239 -11.05 5.44 -2.10
C THR A 239 -10.59 4.94 -3.48
N ALA A 240 -11.50 4.40 -4.29
CA ALA A 240 -11.18 3.85 -5.62
C ALA A 240 -10.96 4.92 -6.69
N LYS A 241 -9.89 4.75 -7.47
CA LYS A 241 -9.55 5.51 -8.66
C LYS A 241 -9.10 4.56 -9.77
N PHE A 242 -10.00 4.28 -10.70
CA PHE A 242 -9.75 3.44 -11.89
C PHE A 242 -9.26 4.32 -13.05
N THR A 243 -7.96 4.29 -13.33
CA THR A 243 -7.34 5.14 -14.37
C THR A 243 -7.07 4.39 -15.67
N ARG A 244 -6.95 3.06 -15.60
CA ARG A 244 -6.46 2.17 -16.68
C ARG A 244 -5.15 2.65 -17.31
N ARG A 245 -4.35 3.37 -16.51
CA ARG A 245 -3.10 4.02 -16.91
C ARG A 245 -2.09 3.90 -15.78
N TYR A 246 -0.81 3.99 -16.10
CA TYR A 246 0.28 3.87 -15.14
C TYR A 246 0.90 5.25 -14.83
N PRO A 247 1.33 5.49 -13.58
CA PRO A 247 2.04 6.71 -13.20
C PRO A 247 3.29 6.96 -14.04
N SER A 248 3.66 8.23 -14.16
CA SER A 248 4.93 8.62 -14.80
C SER A 248 6.15 8.30 -13.95
N GLN A 249 5.99 8.32 -12.62
CA GLN A 249 7.03 8.04 -11.64
C GLN A 249 6.44 7.31 -10.44
N ILE A 250 7.24 6.45 -9.81
CA ILE A 250 6.92 5.69 -8.59
C ILE A 250 7.86 6.14 -7.47
N GLY A 251 7.42 6.07 -6.22
CA GLY A 251 8.25 6.36 -5.05
C GLY A 251 7.72 7.53 -4.21
N LEU A 252 8.57 8.08 -3.34
CA LEU A 252 8.24 9.23 -2.49
C LEU A 252 8.64 10.55 -3.14
N VAL A 253 7.86 11.62 -2.92
CA VAL A 253 8.21 12.99 -3.37
C VAL A 253 9.54 13.44 -2.76
N ASN A 254 9.67 13.27 -1.44
CA ASN A 254 10.86 13.59 -0.66
C ASN A 254 11.43 12.30 -0.07
N ASP A 255 12.34 11.65 -0.80
CA ASP A 255 13.04 10.45 -0.34
C ASP A 255 14.44 10.80 0.20
N PRO A 256 14.69 10.72 1.53
CA PRO A 256 15.99 10.91 2.13
C PRO A 256 16.96 9.74 1.88
N LYS A 257 16.51 8.68 1.19
CA LYS A 257 17.29 7.46 0.89
C LYS A 257 17.77 6.79 2.18
N ASP A 258 16.82 6.46 3.04
CA ASP A 258 17.08 5.74 4.29
C ASP A 258 17.72 4.37 4.02
N LYS A 259 18.66 3.98 4.88
CA LYS A 259 19.27 2.64 4.84
C LYS A 259 18.21 1.58 5.13
N TRP A 260 18.31 0.44 4.46
CA TRP A 260 17.38 -0.69 4.65
C TRP A 260 17.27 -1.13 6.13
N THR A 261 18.35 -0.99 6.91
CA THR A 261 18.34 -1.34 8.35
C THR A 261 17.39 -0.45 9.14
N ALA A 262 17.42 0.87 8.94
CA ALA A 262 16.48 1.78 9.58
C ALA A 262 15.05 1.53 9.07
N SER A 263 14.88 1.34 7.76
CA SER A 263 13.57 1.07 7.16
C SER A 263 12.94 -0.23 7.67
N TYR A 264 13.73 -1.29 7.84
CA TYR A 264 13.22 -2.61 8.26
C TYR A 264 13.03 -2.70 9.79
N PHE A 265 13.97 -2.18 10.57
CA PHE A 265 13.98 -2.32 12.03
C PHE A 265 13.41 -1.12 12.80
N TYR A 266 12.78 -0.15 12.14
CA TYR A 266 12.09 0.93 12.83
C TYR A 266 11.02 0.37 13.81
N PRO A 267 10.93 0.87 15.06
CA PRO A 267 11.63 2.01 15.66
C PRO A 267 12.94 1.68 16.41
N LEU A 268 13.41 0.42 16.39
CA LEU A 268 14.62 0.00 17.10
C LEU A 268 15.88 0.63 16.50
N ILE A 269 15.92 0.75 15.17
CA ILE A 269 16.96 1.46 14.43
C ILE A 269 16.34 2.70 13.80
N ALA A 270 16.87 3.87 14.15
CA ALA A 270 16.47 5.15 13.56
C ALA A 270 17.37 5.49 12.37
N SER A 271 16.85 6.29 11.44
CA SER A 271 17.65 6.80 10.33
C SER A 271 18.66 7.87 10.78
N ASP A 272 19.82 7.86 10.13
CA ASP A 272 20.88 8.88 10.24
C ASP A 272 20.73 10.01 9.21
N LYS A 273 19.75 9.91 8.30
CA LYS A 273 19.55 10.88 7.22
C LYS A 273 18.84 12.14 7.74
N PRO A 274 19.38 13.35 7.50
CA PRO A 274 18.71 14.61 7.83
C PRO A 274 17.32 14.68 7.18
N GLY A 275 16.32 15.11 7.95
CA GLY A 275 14.94 15.27 7.47
C GLY A 275 14.16 13.96 7.30
N SER A 276 14.74 12.80 7.60
CA SER A 276 14.02 11.52 7.54
C SER A 276 12.94 11.42 8.62
N GLU A 277 11.74 10.98 8.23
CA GLU A 277 10.61 10.84 9.15
C GLU A 277 10.82 9.78 10.24
N ILE A 278 11.77 8.87 10.00
CA ILE A 278 12.17 7.79 10.92
C ILE A 278 13.48 8.08 11.65
N SER A 279 14.00 9.32 11.56
CA SER A 279 15.10 9.77 12.41
C SER A 279 14.63 10.05 13.85
N ARG A 280 15.57 10.02 14.81
CA ARG A 280 15.26 10.30 16.23
C ARG A 280 14.81 11.75 16.39
N GLY A 281 13.71 11.95 17.13
CA GLY A 281 13.21 13.29 17.43
C GLY A 281 12.48 13.99 16.28
N PHE A 282 12.32 13.35 15.12
CA PHE A 282 11.60 13.93 14.00
C PHE A 282 10.15 14.29 14.37
N LYS A 283 9.77 15.53 14.09
CA LYS A 283 8.40 16.05 14.22
C LYS A 283 7.97 16.70 12.92
N LYS A 284 6.73 16.43 12.51
CA LYS A 284 6.09 17.14 11.39
C LYS A 284 5.50 18.43 11.92
N GLU A 285 6.21 19.53 11.76
CA GLU A 285 5.75 20.86 12.17
C GLU A 285 4.71 21.43 11.18
N LEU A 286 3.83 22.30 11.69
CA LEU A 286 3.00 23.14 10.83
C LEU A 286 3.84 24.29 10.28
N THR A 287 3.68 24.56 9.00
CA THR A 287 4.39 25.61 8.25
C THR A 287 3.44 26.64 7.64
N THR A 288 2.18 26.60 8.06
CA THR A 288 1.14 27.53 7.61
C THR A 288 1.49 28.97 7.96
N LYS A 289 1.12 29.90 7.08
CA LYS A 289 1.21 31.35 7.30
C LYS A 289 -0.19 31.96 7.23
N LEU A 290 -0.42 33.07 7.95
CA LEU A 290 -1.71 33.76 7.90
C LEU A 290 -1.88 34.46 6.55
N GLU A 291 -0.82 35.07 6.04
CA GLU A 291 -0.82 35.81 4.79
C GLU A 291 -0.96 34.86 3.58
N PRO A 292 -1.72 35.24 2.55
CA PRO A 292 -1.77 34.46 1.32
C PRO A 292 -0.44 34.52 0.55
N ALA A 293 -0.16 33.46 -0.19
CA ALA A 293 0.92 33.47 -1.16
C ALA A 293 0.40 34.03 -2.50
N VAL A 294 1.13 34.97 -3.08
CA VAL A 294 0.89 35.46 -4.45
C VAL A 294 1.71 34.57 -5.38
N CYS A 295 1.04 33.83 -6.26
CA CYS A 295 1.67 32.87 -7.18
C CYS A 295 1.33 33.23 -8.62
N GLU A 296 2.35 33.24 -9.48
CA GLU A 296 2.18 33.38 -10.93
C GLU A 296 1.99 32.00 -11.56
N PHE A 297 1.06 31.90 -12.51
CA PHE A 297 0.82 30.67 -13.26
C PHE A 297 0.70 30.95 -14.75
N ALA A 298 1.14 30.00 -15.57
CA ALA A 298 0.76 29.93 -16.97
C ALA A 298 -0.60 29.24 -17.14
N ALA A 299 -1.34 29.59 -18.20
CA ALA A 299 -2.59 28.91 -18.55
C ALA A 299 -2.33 27.40 -18.80
N GLY A 300 -3.14 26.54 -18.17
CA GLY A 300 -3.00 25.08 -18.25
C GLY A 300 -1.98 24.48 -17.28
N GLU A 301 -1.22 25.31 -16.54
CA GLU A 301 -0.25 24.82 -15.55
C GLU A 301 -0.97 24.07 -14.43
N LYS A 302 -0.48 22.86 -14.13
CA LYS A 302 -0.97 22.05 -13.02
C LYS A 302 -0.13 22.29 -11.79
N TYR A 303 -0.77 22.32 -10.63
CA TYR A 303 -0.09 22.37 -9.34
C TYR A 303 -0.86 21.59 -8.27
N LEU A 304 -0.16 21.20 -7.21
CA LEU A 304 -0.75 20.56 -6.05
C LEU A 304 -0.78 21.55 -4.88
N TRP A 305 -1.96 21.98 -4.45
CA TRP A 305 -2.12 22.83 -3.28
C TRP A 305 -2.04 21.99 -1.99
N CYS A 306 -1.23 22.44 -1.03
CA CYS A 306 -1.08 21.76 0.26
C CYS A 306 -2.33 21.94 1.12
N ARG A 307 -3.00 20.83 1.46
CA ARG A 307 -4.13 20.81 2.40
C ARG A 307 -3.74 20.54 3.84
N CYS A 308 -2.59 19.88 4.09
CA CYS A 308 -2.21 19.43 5.44
C CYS A 308 -1.55 20.50 6.30
N GLY A 309 -1.09 21.61 5.71
CA GLY A 309 -0.39 22.68 6.43
C GLY A 309 1.05 22.36 6.86
N ARG A 310 1.62 21.22 6.45
CA ARG A 310 2.94 20.74 6.89
C ARG A 310 4.04 20.83 5.82
N SER A 311 3.71 21.28 4.61
CA SER A 311 4.69 21.35 3.53
C SER A 311 5.70 22.47 3.77
N GLN A 312 6.99 22.20 3.57
CA GLN A 312 8.04 23.22 3.59
C GLN A 312 8.00 24.14 2.35
N ASN A 313 7.25 23.76 1.31
CA ASN A 313 7.10 24.50 0.06
C ASN A 313 5.72 25.18 -0.07
N GLN A 314 5.20 25.77 1.02
CA GLN A 314 3.89 26.46 0.98
C GLN A 314 3.83 27.49 -0.17
N PRO A 315 2.68 27.62 -0.87
CA PRO A 315 1.40 26.97 -0.61
C PRO A 315 1.26 25.57 -1.25
N PHE A 316 2.31 25.06 -1.89
CA PHE A 316 2.29 23.83 -2.68
C PHE A 316 2.58 22.60 -1.83
N CYS A 317 2.20 21.43 -2.32
CA CYS A 317 2.45 20.16 -1.66
C CYS A 317 3.83 19.59 -2.00
N ASP A 318 4.54 19.08 -0.99
CA ASP A 318 5.83 18.40 -1.11
C ASP A 318 5.79 16.93 -0.63
N GLY A 319 4.61 16.36 -0.37
CA GLY A 319 4.49 15.00 0.15
C GLY A 319 4.48 14.89 1.68
N SER A 320 4.69 15.98 2.44
CA SER A 320 4.68 15.94 3.92
C SER A 320 3.34 15.48 4.53
N HIS A 321 2.29 15.36 3.72
CA HIS A 321 0.96 14.88 4.12
C HIS A 321 0.87 13.36 4.35
N HIS A 322 1.83 12.54 3.90
CA HIS A 322 1.77 11.10 4.15
C HIS A 322 1.71 10.79 5.65
N GLY A 323 0.93 9.77 6.04
CA GLY A 323 0.63 9.52 7.45
C GLY A 323 -0.35 10.53 8.05
N THR A 324 -1.17 11.17 7.22
CA THR A 324 -2.31 12.02 7.62
C THR A 324 -3.50 11.74 6.71
N LYS A 325 -4.70 12.15 7.14
CA LYS A 325 -5.93 12.02 6.33
C LYS A 325 -6.02 13.02 5.17
N PHE A 326 -5.06 13.92 5.04
CA PHE A 326 -5.09 14.97 4.03
C PHE A 326 -4.48 14.49 2.72
N LYS A 327 -5.22 14.70 1.62
CA LYS A 327 -4.68 14.65 0.25
C LYS A 327 -4.40 16.06 -0.25
N PRO A 328 -3.38 16.30 -1.09
CA PRO A 328 -3.26 17.57 -1.79
C PRO A 328 -4.41 17.77 -2.79
N LEU A 329 -4.67 19.03 -3.16
CA LEU A 329 -5.66 19.37 -4.18
C LEU A 329 -4.96 19.59 -5.53
N LEU A 330 -5.26 18.76 -6.52
CA LEU A 330 -4.82 18.97 -7.90
C LEU A 330 -5.61 20.11 -8.54
N CYS A 331 -4.90 21.14 -8.96
CA CYS A 331 -5.44 22.34 -9.58
C CYS A 331 -4.83 22.54 -10.96
N THR A 332 -5.57 23.20 -11.86
CA THR A 332 -5.10 23.63 -13.18
C THR A 332 -5.41 25.11 -13.34
N SER A 333 -4.41 25.93 -13.65
CA SER A 333 -4.64 27.34 -13.94
C SER A 333 -5.42 27.51 -15.24
N LYS A 334 -6.41 28.40 -15.26
CA LYS A 334 -7.25 28.65 -16.45
C LYS A 334 -6.73 29.77 -17.35
N ARG A 335 -5.87 30.64 -16.83
CA ARG A 335 -5.35 31.82 -17.51
C ARG A 335 -3.98 32.18 -16.96
N ASP A 336 -3.23 32.96 -17.70
CA ASP A 336 -1.96 33.50 -17.22
C ASP A 336 -2.19 34.53 -16.10
N GLY A 337 -1.23 34.59 -15.18
CA GLY A 337 -1.07 35.67 -14.21
C GLY A 337 -1.20 35.28 -12.75
N SER A 338 -1.30 36.32 -11.93
CA SER A 338 -1.17 36.24 -10.48
C SER A 338 -2.44 35.76 -9.78
N THR A 339 -2.29 34.85 -8.82
CA THR A 339 -3.38 34.36 -7.98
C THR A 339 -2.96 34.27 -6.52
N LYS A 340 -3.85 34.68 -5.61
CA LYS A 340 -3.64 34.54 -4.16
C LYS A 340 -4.10 33.16 -3.68
N LEU A 341 -3.15 32.34 -3.22
CA LEU A 341 -3.42 31.02 -2.65
C LEU A 341 -3.40 31.04 -1.12
N CYS A 342 -4.26 30.22 -0.52
CA CYS A 342 -4.40 30.12 0.93
C CYS A 342 -3.21 29.37 1.57
N GLN A 343 -2.59 29.98 2.59
CA GLN A 343 -1.56 29.36 3.42
C GLN A 343 -2.05 28.94 4.81
N CYS A 344 -3.06 29.63 5.36
CA CYS A 344 -3.60 29.35 6.70
C CYS A 344 -4.44 28.05 6.78
N LYS A 345 -4.89 27.56 5.62
CA LYS A 345 -5.76 26.37 5.46
C LYS A 345 -7.17 26.49 6.05
N LEU A 346 -7.60 27.72 6.35
CA LEU A 346 -8.95 28.07 6.83
C LEU A 346 -9.91 28.52 5.71
N THR A 347 -9.46 28.54 4.45
CA THR A 347 -10.30 28.99 3.32
C THR A 347 -11.53 28.09 3.12
N ASN A 348 -12.67 28.73 2.85
CA ASN A 348 -13.91 28.08 2.40
C ASN A 348 -13.94 27.90 0.87
N SER A 349 -13.01 28.54 0.15
CA SER A 349 -12.88 28.50 -1.31
C SER A 349 -11.52 27.95 -1.75
N PRO A 350 -11.12 26.71 -1.36
CA PRO A 350 -9.82 26.16 -1.71
C PRO A 350 -9.64 26.07 -3.23
N PRO A 351 -8.43 26.33 -3.77
CA PRO A 351 -7.18 26.64 -3.05
C PRO A 351 -6.97 28.15 -2.73
N PHE A 352 -7.94 29.00 -3.07
CA PHE A 352 -7.78 30.45 -3.08
C PHE A 352 -7.90 31.08 -1.69
N CYS A 353 -7.30 32.25 -1.51
CA CYS A 353 -7.50 33.06 -0.32
C CYS A 353 -8.85 33.79 -0.38
N ASP A 354 -9.66 33.64 0.66
CA ASP A 354 -10.95 34.32 0.86
C ASP A 354 -10.95 35.21 2.13
N ASN A 355 -9.76 35.51 2.67
CA ASN A 355 -9.55 36.26 3.91
C ASN A 355 -10.12 35.61 5.19
N SER A 356 -10.44 34.32 5.19
CA SER A 356 -10.90 33.62 6.41
C SER A 356 -9.90 33.68 7.58
N HIS A 357 -8.61 33.96 7.32
CA HIS A 357 -7.60 34.16 8.36
C HIS A 357 -7.82 35.43 9.20
N SER A 358 -8.53 36.44 8.67
CA SER A 358 -8.81 37.69 9.41
C SER A 358 -9.80 37.50 10.56
N ALA A 359 -10.54 36.40 10.58
CA ALA A 359 -11.43 36.04 11.70
C ALA A 359 -10.71 35.22 12.80
N ALA A 360 -9.46 34.79 12.54
CA ALA A 360 -8.66 33.97 13.45
C ALA A 360 -7.53 34.75 14.16
N SER A 361 -7.39 36.05 13.85
CA SER A 361 -6.38 36.97 14.38
C SER A 361 -6.82 37.70 15.64
#